data_AF-A0A106PQY2-F1
#
_entry.id   AF-A0A106PQY2-F1
#
_cell.length_a   1.000
_cell.length_b   1.000
_cell.length_c   1.000
_cell.angle_alpha   90.00
_cell.angle_beta   90.00
_cell.angle_gamma   90.00
#
_symmetry.space_group_name_H-M   'P 1'
#
loop_
_entity.id
_entity.type
_entity.pdbx_description
1 polymer ?
#
loop_
_entity_poly.entity_id
_entity_poly.type
_entity_poly.pdbx_seq_one_letter_code
_entity_poly.pdbx_strand_id
1 'polypeptide(L)'
;MRYTIEHASDLGGVIRAARKVQNLRQDDAAGSVGVSESFMVKAERGADTVQWGKVFQILQGLGVRIVVDIPDANDELLRNQSARANHRASIRERRAAERLLLRADAASLPDSIDAARLLKAARLLVADAETAAKSAAPAPRATRASQPPVRNGASRALDVARRLLADADAHAHAPRPPRGNPAEPGDGQ
;
A
#
# COMPACT_ATOMS: atom_id res chain seq x y z
N MET A 1 -2.43 9.43 27.18
CA MET A 1 -2.58 8.21 28.01
C MET A 1 -1.66 7.13 27.44
N ARG A 2 -1.07 6.27 28.29
CA ARG A 2 -0.42 5.00 27.88
C ARG A 2 -1.28 3.85 28.40
N TYR A 3 -1.39 2.78 27.62
CA TYR A 3 -2.15 1.59 27.97
C TYR A 3 -1.28 0.37 27.68
N THR A 4 -1.14 -0.51 28.67
CA THR A 4 -0.35 -1.74 28.56
C THR A 4 -1.20 -2.82 27.93
N ILE A 5 -0.64 -3.51 26.94
CA ILE A 5 -1.27 -4.63 26.24
C ILE A 5 -0.69 -5.92 26.82
N GLU A 6 -1.53 -6.77 27.40
CA GLU A 6 -1.13 -8.07 27.95
C GLU A 6 -1.52 -9.21 27.01
N HIS A 7 -2.61 -9.04 26.26
CA HIS A 7 -3.14 -10.01 25.32
C HIS A 7 -3.41 -9.38 23.94
N ALA A 8 -3.34 -10.20 22.90
CA ALA A 8 -3.63 -9.74 21.52
C ALA A 8 -5.05 -9.16 21.39
N SER A 9 -6.00 -9.66 22.18
CA SER A 9 -7.38 -9.17 22.22
C SER A 9 -7.50 -7.73 22.73
N ASP A 10 -6.58 -7.26 23.57
CA ASP A 10 -6.61 -5.90 24.14
C ASP A 10 -6.49 -4.82 23.05
N LEU A 11 -5.81 -5.15 21.94
CA LEU A 11 -5.73 -4.27 20.77
C LEU A 11 -7.13 -3.95 20.21
N GLY A 12 -8.10 -4.86 20.31
CA GLY A 12 -9.47 -4.61 19.89
C GLY A 12 -10.14 -3.50 20.69
N GLY A 13 -9.92 -3.50 22.01
CA GLY A 13 -10.36 -2.45 22.92
C GLY A 13 -9.73 -1.09 22.57
N VAL A 14 -8.41 -1.08 22.30
CA VAL A 14 -7.68 0.14 21.90
C VAL A 14 -8.23 0.71 20.58
N ILE A 15 -8.46 -0.12 19.57
CA ILE A 15 -9.04 0.30 18.28
C ILE A 15 -10.44 0.91 18.50
N ARG A 16 -11.29 0.21 19.25
CA ARG A 16 -12.66 0.67 19.52
C ARG A 16 -12.68 1.99 20.26
N ALA A 17 -11.83 2.13 21.29
CA ALA A 17 -11.70 3.37 22.05
C ALA A 17 -11.23 4.53 21.16
N ALA A 18 -10.18 4.33 20.36
CA ALA A 18 -9.65 5.33 19.44
C ALA A 18 -10.71 5.81 18.42
N ARG A 19 -11.47 4.87 17.83
CA ARG A 19 -12.58 5.21 16.93
C ARG A 19 -13.67 6.01 17.65
N LYS A 20 -14.06 5.59 18.85
CA LYS A 20 -15.14 6.25 19.62
C LYS A 20 -14.76 7.66 20.07
N VAL A 21 -13.49 7.90 20.42
CA VAL A 21 -12.97 9.25 20.71
C VAL A 21 -13.11 10.18 19.51
N GLN A 22 -12.98 9.65 18.29
CA GLN A 22 -13.16 10.40 17.05
C GLN A 22 -14.62 10.46 16.58
N ASN A 23 -15.56 9.91 17.34
CA ASN A 23 -16.98 9.84 17.02
C ASN A 23 -17.30 9.20 15.65
N LEU A 24 -16.47 8.26 15.20
CA LEU A 24 -16.64 7.60 13.90
C LEU A 24 -17.54 6.37 14.03
N ARG A 25 -18.43 6.15 13.06
CA ARG A 25 -19.10 4.86 12.88
C ARG A 25 -18.11 3.83 12.33
N GLN A 26 -18.47 2.56 12.44
CA GLN A 26 -17.53 1.48 12.17
C GLN A 26 -17.25 1.30 10.67
N ASP A 27 -18.28 1.47 9.84
CA ASP A 27 -18.21 1.56 8.39
C ASP A 27 -17.40 2.78 7.93
N ASP A 28 -17.60 3.95 8.54
CA ASP A 28 -16.84 5.17 8.24
C ASP A 28 -15.34 4.99 8.53
N ALA A 29 -15.02 4.42 9.70
CA ALA A 29 -13.64 4.10 10.08
C ALA A 29 -13.03 3.01 9.19
N ALA A 30 -13.80 1.99 8.80
CA ALA A 30 -13.31 0.93 7.91
C ALA A 30 -13.00 1.49 6.51
N GLY A 31 -13.90 2.30 5.95
CA GLY A 31 -13.75 2.94 4.65
C GLY A 31 -12.54 3.88 4.60
N SER A 32 -12.39 4.74 5.61
CA SER A 32 -11.27 5.71 5.68
C SER A 32 -9.89 5.05 5.80
N VAL A 33 -9.80 3.94 6.54
CA VAL A 33 -8.55 3.18 6.70
C VAL A 33 -8.26 2.28 5.49
N GLY A 34 -9.28 1.88 4.73
CA GLY A 34 -9.14 0.93 3.62
C GLY A 34 -9.18 -0.53 4.07
N VAL A 35 -10.07 -0.86 5.01
CA VAL A 35 -10.38 -2.24 5.44
C VAL A 35 -11.88 -2.51 5.26
N SER A 36 -12.30 -3.78 5.24
CA SER A 36 -13.74 -4.09 5.20
C SER A 36 -14.39 -3.89 6.58
N GLU A 37 -15.67 -3.55 6.60
CA GLU A 37 -16.43 -3.43 7.84
C GLU A 37 -16.37 -4.71 8.66
N SER A 38 -16.53 -5.89 8.03
CA SER A 38 -16.41 -7.18 8.71
C SER A 38 -15.02 -7.42 9.32
N PHE A 39 -13.96 -6.87 8.71
CA PHE A 39 -12.63 -6.91 9.29
C PHE A 39 -12.54 -5.98 10.50
N MET A 40 -13.09 -4.76 10.42
CA MET A 40 -13.17 -3.83 11.55
C MET A 40 -13.93 -4.46 12.74
N VAL A 41 -15.05 -5.17 12.50
CA VAL A 41 -15.79 -5.88 13.55
C VAL A 41 -14.87 -6.89 14.26
N LYS A 42 -14.16 -7.72 13.48
CA LYS A 42 -13.28 -8.76 14.03
C LYS A 42 -12.10 -8.17 14.79
N ALA A 43 -11.52 -7.07 14.28
CA ALA A 43 -10.43 -6.36 14.93
C ALA A 43 -10.87 -5.78 16.27
N GLU A 44 -12.01 -5.07 16.34
CA GLU A 44 -12.52 -4.50 17.61
C GLU A 44 -12.90 -5.55 18.65
N ARG A 45 -13.30 -6.74 18.21
CA ARG A 45 -13.59 -7.87 19.10
C ARG A 45 -12.33 -8.56 19.62
N GLY A 46 -11.14 -8.20 19.12
CA GLY A 46 -9.89 -8.83 19.54
C GLY A 46 -9.74 -10.26 19.02
N ALA A 47 -10.26 -10.57 17.83
CA ALA A 47 -10.17 -11.93 17.29
C ALA A 47 -8.71 -12.36 17.05
N ASP A 48 -8.34 -13.55 17.52
CA ASP A 48 -6.95 -14.06 17.50
C ASP A 48 -6.35 -14.21 16.09
N THR A 49 -7.20 -14.33 15.07
CA THR A 49 -6.80 -14.63 13.68
C THR A 49 -6.78 -13.40 12.77
N VAL A 50 -6.76 -12.19 13.33
CA VAL A 50 -6.66 -10.97 12.52
C VAL A 50 -5.29 -10.82 11.87
N GLN A 51 -5.28 -10.40 10.62
CA GLN A 51 -4.04 -10.12 9.90
C GLN A 51 -3.33 -8.92 10.54
N TRP A 52 -2.19 -9.17 11.19
CA TRP A 52 -1.36 -8.17 11.87
C TRP A 52 -1.14 -6.88 11.06
N GLY A 53 -0.79 -7.01 9.78
CA GLY A 53 -0.56 -5.84 8.92
C GLY A 53 -1.78 -4.92 8.78
N LYS A 54 -3.00 -5.48 8.75
CA LYS A 54 -4.23 -4.68 8.69
C LYS A 54 -4.60 -4.06 10.04
N VAL A 55 -4.24 -4.72 11.14
CA VAL A 55 -4.38 -4.12 12.48
C VAL A 55 -3.53 -2.86 12.59
N PHE A 56 -2.26 -2.92 12.16
CA PHE A 56 -1.37 -1.75 12.13
C PHE A 56 -1.86 -0.66 11.18
N GLN A 57 -2.45 -1.04 10.04
CA GLN A 57 -3.11 -0.10 9.13
C GLN A 57 -4.25 0.66 9.83
N ILE A 58 -5.11 -0.04 10.59
CA ILE A 58 -6.18 0.59 11.39
C ILE A 58 -5.62 1.51 12.46
N LEU A 59 -4.66 1.04 13.25
CA LEU A 59 -4.06 1.84 14.32
C LEU A 59 -3.44 3.13 13.76
N GLN A 60 -2.68 3.03 12.66
CA GLN A 60 -2.10 4.19 11.99
C GLN A 60 -3.18 5.14 11.47
N GLY A 61 -4.22 4.61 10.81
CA GLY A 61 -5.32 5.42 10.28
C GLY A 61 -6.15 6.11 11.37
N LEU A 62 -6.25 5.52 12.56
CA LEU A 62 -6.87 6.13 13.74
C LEU A 62 -5.89 6.98 14.56
N GLY A 63 -4.64 7.16 14.12
CA GLY A 63 -3.64 7.95 14.83
C GLY A 63 -3.12 7.33 16.13
N VAL A 64 -3.33 6.03 16.34
CA VAL A 64 -2.83 5.28 17.49
C VAL A 64 -1.38 4.87 17.26
N ARG A 65 -0.51 5.17 18.22
CA ARG A 65 0.91 4.80 18.20
C ARG A 65 1.15 3.64 19.15
N ILE A 66 1.86 2.62 18.68
CA ILE A 66 2.42 1.56 19.53
C ILE A 66 3.84 1.95 19.90
N VAL A 67 4.12 1.99 21.20
CA VAL A 67 5.46 2.16 21.77
C VAL A 67 5.77 0.88 22.53
N VAL A 68 6.94 0.29 22.26
CA VAL A 68 7.37 -0.96 22.89
C VAL A 68 8.56 -0.62 23.78
N ASP A 69 8.42 -0.89 25.06
CA ASP A 69 9.51 -0.83 26.01
C ASP A 69 10.27 -2.16 25.97
N ILE A 70 11.55 -2.13 25.62
CA ILE A 70 12.42 -3.31 25.55
C ILE A 70 13.48 -3.18 26.64
N PRO A 71 13.38 -3.93 27.75
CA PRO A 71 14.40 -3.89 28.78
C PRO A 71 15.73 -4.42 28.24
N ASP A 72 16.84 -3.82 28.68
CA ASP A 72 18.21 -4.26 28.42
C ASP A 72 18.64 -4.34 26.94
N ALA A 73 17.87 -3.75 26.03
CA ALA A 73 18.20 -3.75 24.61
C ALA A 73 19.27 -2.70 24.26
N ASN A 74 20.25 -3.12 23.44
CA ASN A 74 21.17 -2.21 22.77
C ASN A 74 20.52 -1.68 21.46
N ASP A 75 20.50 -0.36 21.29
CA ASP A 75 20.06 0.34 20.09
C ASP A 75 20.65 -0.24 18.80
N GLU A 76 21.92 -0.65 18.83
CA GLU A 76 22.61 -1.24 17.68
C GLU A 76 22.00 -2.60 17.30
N LEU A 77 21.73 -3.46 18.29
CA LEU A 77 21.10 -4.75 18.05
C LEU A 77 19.71 -4.58 17.45
N LEU A 78 18.91 -3.65 17.99
CA LEU A 78 17.58 -3.35 17.45
C LEU A 78 17.67 -2.85 16.00
N ARG A 79 18.54 -1.88 15.72
CA ARG A 79 18.77 -1.35 14.36
C ARG A 79 19.13 -2.46 13.36
N ASN A 80 20.04 -3.35 13.74
CA ASN A 80 20.48 -4.46 12.89
C ASN A 80 19.35 -5.47 12.62
N GLN A 81 18.59 -5.83 13.66
CA GLN A 81 17.47 -6.77 13.49
C GLN A 81 16.32 -6.16 12.70
N SER A 82 15.99 -4.90 12.94
CA SER A 82 15.00 -4.15 12.15
C SER A 82 15.42 -4.01 10.69
N ALA A 83 16.68 -3.67 10.40
CA ALA A 83 17.20 -3.57 9.04
C ALA A 83 17.06 -4.91 8.28
N ARG A 84 17.42 -6.03 8.92
CA ARG A 84 17.25 -7.37 8.34
C ARG A 84 15.78 -7.74 8.13
N ALA A 85 14.92 -7.44 9.09
CA ALA A 85 13.48 -7.71 8.98
C ALA A 85 12.84 -6.89 7.84
N ASN A 86 13.18 -5.61 7.75
CA ASN A 86 12.71 -4.70 6.70
C ASN A 86 13.21 -5.14 5.33
N HIS A 87 14.48 -5.55 5.22
CA HIS A 87 15.01 -6.08 3.97
C HIS A 87 14.28 -7.36 3.51
N ARG A 88 13.99 -8.29 4.43
CA ARG A 88 13.17 -9.47 4.10
C ARG A 88 11.74 -9.10 3.73
N ALA A 89 11.17 -8.06 4.34
CA ALA A 89 9.84 -7.56 4.00
C ALA A 89 9.81 -6.94 2.60
N SER A 90 10.77 -6.06 2.27
CA SER A 90 10.85 -5.41 0.96
C SER A 90 11.04 -6.41 -0.18
N ILE A 91 11.89 -7.44 0.01
CA ILE A 91 12.03 -8.52 -0.98
C ILE A 91 10.70 -9.22 -1.22
N ARG A 92 9.95 -9.54 -0.17
CA ARG A 92 8.64 -10.20 -0.29
C ARG A 92 7.62 -9.31 -0.97
N GLU A 93 7.57 -8.04 -0.61
CA GLU A 93 6.64 -7.06 -1.17
C GLU A 93 6.91 -6.84 -2.66
N ARG A 94 8.19 -6.66 -3.03
CA ARG A 94 8.63 -6.58 -4.42
C ARG A 94 8.23 -7.81 -5.23
N ARG A 95 8.51 -9.02 -4.75
CA ARG A 95 8.12 -10.27 -5.43
C ARG A 95 6.60 -10.42 -5.55
N ALA A 96 5.83 -9.93 -4.57
CA ALA A 96 4.38 -9.93 -4.65
C ALA A 96 3.89 -8.96 -5.73
N ALA A 97 4.46 -7.75 -5.79
CA ALA A 97 4.16 -6.75 -6.82
C ALA A 97 4.52 -7.25 -8.22
N GLU A 98 5.72 -7.81 -8.41
CA GLU A 98 6.16 -8.40 -9.69
C GLU A 98 5.18 -9.47 -10.17
N ARG A 99 4.82 -10.42 -9.29
CA ARG A 99 3.85 -11.48 -9.64
C ARG A 99 2.46 -10.93 -9.96
N LEU A 100 2.01 -9.91 -9.24
CA LEU A 100 0.70 -9.30 -9.47
C LEU A 100 0.65 -8.64 -10.85
N LEU A 101 1.66 -7.84 -11.20
CA LEU A 101 1.71 -7.14 -12.47
C LEU A 101 1.84 -8.11 -13.65
N LEU A 102 2.66 -9.15 -13.53
CA LEU A 102 2.79 -10.17 -14.58
C LEU A 102 1.49 -10.94 -14.79
N ARG A 103 0.74 -11.22 -13.71
CA ARG A 103 -0.58 -11.86 -13.82
C ARG A 103 -1.60 -10.95 -14.50
N ALA A 104 -1.62 -9.66 -14.16
CA ALA A 104 -2.52 -8.70 -14.78
C ALA A 104 -2.20 -8.49 -16.27
N ASP A 105 -0.92 -8.41 -16.64
CA ASP A 105 -0.47 -8.33 -18.03
C ASP A 105 -0.91 -9.56 -18.85
N ALA A 106 -0.91 -10.75 -18.24
CA ALA A 106 -1.38 -11.97 -18.88
C ALA A 106 -2.93 -12.05 -19.01
N ALA A 107 -3.68 -11.47 -18.08
CA ALA A 107 -5.14 -11.62 -18.00
C ALA A 107 -5.94 -10.63 -18.87
N SER A 108 -5.32 -9.58 -19.42
CA SER A 108 -5.93 -8.60 -20.35
C SER A 108 -7.18 -7.82 -19.88
N LEU A 109 -7.63 -7.92 -18.62
CA LEU A 109 -8.74 -7.12 -18.06
C LEU A 109 -8.52 -6.82 -16.57
N PRO A 110 -8.60 -5.56 -16.12
CA PRO A 110 -8.71 -5.24 -14.71
C PRO A 110 -10.15 -4.86 -14.35
N ASP A 111 -10.77 -5.61 -13.42
CA ASP A 111 -11.88 -5.07 -12.63
C ASP A 111 -11.42 -3.82 -11.84
N SER A 112 -12.34 -2.90 -11.53
CA SER A 112 -12.03 -1.62 -10.88
C SER A 112 -11.35 -1.75 -9.50
N ILE A 113 -11.60 -2.87 -8.78
CA ILE A 113 -11.00 -3.17 -7.47
C ILE A 113 -9.50 -3.51 -7.60
N ASP A 114 -9.07 -4.09 -8.72
CA ASP A 114 -7.67 -4.44 -8.94
C ASP A 114 -6.83 -3.24 -9.40
N ALA A 115 -7.43 -2.24 -10.02
CA ALA A 115 -6.73 -1.04 -10.50
C ALA A 115 -5.93 -0.33 -9.39
N ALA A 116 -6.54 -0.12 -8.21
CA ALA A 116 -5.84 0.52 -7.07
C ALA A 116 -4.65 -0.32 -6.56
N ARG A 117 -4.79 -1.65 -6.54
CA ARG A 117 -3.73 -2.57 -6.13
C ARG A 117 -2.60 -2.62 -7.16
N LEU A 118 -2.95 -2.63 -8.44
CA LEU A 118 -2.01 -2.60 -9.55
C LEU A 118 -1.21 -1.30 -9.58
N LEU A 119 -1.87 -0.16 -9.37
CA LEU A 119 -1.19 1.14 -9.24
C LEU A 119 -0.26 1.19 -8.04
N LYS A 120 -0.69 0.65 -6.88
CA LYS A 120 0.19 0.55 -5.70
C LYS A 120 1.44 -0.30 -6.00
N ALA A 121 1.24 -1.47 -6.62
CA ALA A 121 2.34 -2.35 -7.01
C ALA A 121 3.28 -1.69 -8.04
N ALA A 122 2.73 -0.97 -9.00
CA ALA A 122 3.49 -0.26 -10.01
C ALA A 122 4.37 0.86 -9.40
N ARG A 123 3.79 1.69 -8.53
CA ARG A 123 4.54 2.75 -7.81
C ARG A 123 5.69 2.18 -7.00
N LEU A 124 5.46 1.06 -6.30
CA LEU A 124 6.50 0.40 -5.52
C LEU A 124 7.69 -0.01 -6.40
N LEU A 125 7.46 -0.71 -7.52
CA LEU A 125 8.55 -1.18 -8.37
C LEU A 125 9.34 -0.04 -9.04
N VAL A 126 8.65 1.04 -9.43
CA VAL A 126 9.31 2.21 -10.01
C VAL A 126 10.16 2.92 -8.96
N ALA A 127 9.64 3.13 -7.74
CA ALA A 127 10.40 3.75 -6.64
C ALA A 127 11.64 2.92 -6.24
N ASP A 128 11.50 1.59 -6.16
CA ASP A 128 12.63 0.67 -5.89
C ASP A 128 13.71 0.78 -6.97
N ALA A 129 13.31 0.85 -8.25
CA ALA A 129 14.25 0.97 -9.36
C ALA A 129 14.95 2.33 -9.41
N GLU A 130 14.24 3.41 -9.10
CA GLU A 130 14.85 4.74 -8.94
C GLU A 130 15.86 4.77 -7.79
N THR A 131 15.52 4.15 -6.67
CA THR A 131 16.41 4.04 -5.51
C THR A 131 17.66 3.24 -5.86
N ALA A 132 17.51 2.14 -6.60
CA ALA A 132 18.64 1.36 -7.12
C ALA A 132 19.49 2.13 -8.15
N ALA A 133 18.87 2.95 -9.00
CA ALA A 133 19.60 3.79 -9.95
C ALA A 133 20.37 4.92 -9.25
N LYS A 134 19.82 5.50 -8.19
CA LYS A 134 20.49 6.54 -7.37
C LYS A 134 21.65 5.99 -6.54
N SER A 135 21.59 4.72 -6.12
CA SER A 135 22.66 4.06 -5.36
C SER A 135 23.74 3.41 -6.23
N ALA A 136 23.49 3.22 -7.52
CA ALA A 136 24.50 2.79 -8.46
C ALA A 136 25.52 3.93 -8.68
N ALA A 137 26.77 3.70 -8.27
CA ALA A 137 27.88 4.60 -8.58
C ALA A 137 28.00 4.81 -10.12
N PRO A 138 28.47 5.97 -10.60
CA PRO A 138 28.64 6.20 -12.03
C PRO A 138 29.65 5.18 -12.59
N ALA A 139 29.14 4.20 -13.34
CA ALA A 139 29.99 3.20 -13.98
C ALA A 139 30.93 3.87 -15.00
N PRO A 140 32.19 3.44 -15.10
CA PRO A 140 33.06 3.90 -16.17
C PRO A 140 32.46 3.49 -17.52
N ARG A 141 32.57 4.39 -18.49
CA ARG A 141 31.93 4.33 -19.82
C ARG A 141 32.47 3.13 -20.60
N ALA A 142 31.87 1.95 -20.42
CA ALA A 142 32.22 0.75 -21.17
C ALA A 142 31.54 0.76 -22.54
N THR A 143 32.35 0.58 -23.58
CA THR A 143 31.95 0.39 -24.98
C THR A 143 31.05 -0.83 -25.13
N ARG A 144 29.84 -0.59 -25.65
CA ARG A 144 28.79 -1.58 -25.92
C ARG A 144 29.27 -2.67 -26.90
N ALA A 145 29.15 -3.93 -26.49
CA ALA A 145 28.80 -5.02 -27.39
C ALA A 145 27.36 -5.42 -27.07
N SER A 146 26.47 -5.26 -28.05
CA SER A 146 25.03 -5.44 -27.94
C SER A 146 24.62 -6.90 -28.11
N GLN A 147 24.24 -7.55 -27.01
CA GLN A 147 23.23 -8.61 -27.03
C GLN A 147 21.92 -8.02 -26.47
N PRO A 148 20.75 -8.25 -27.11
CA PRO A 148 19.48 -7.86 -26.52
C PRO A 148 19.32 -8.65 -25.21
N PRO A 149 19.13 -7.99 -24.05
CA PRO A 149 19.01 -8.72 -22.80
C PRO A 149 17.76 -9.59 -22.85
N VAL A 150 17.91 -10.89 -22.58
CA VAL A 150 16.80 -11.79 -22.28
C VAL A 150 15.94 -11.07 -21.23
N ARG A 151 14.70 -10.72 -21.57
CA ARG A 151 13.85 -9.92 -20.67
C ARG A 151 13.55 -10.73 -19.42
N ASN A 152 14.32 -10.48 -18.36
CA ASN A 152 14.09 -11.10 -17.06
C ASN A 152 12.66 -10.75 -16.58
N GLY A 153 12.01 -11.66 -15.85
CA GLY A 153 10.64 -11.44 -15.36
C GLY A 153 10.47 -10.13 -14.59
N ALA A 154 11.51 -9.73 -13.86
CA ALA A 154 11.58 -8.43 -13.17
C ALA A 154 11.59 -7.23 -14.14
N SER A 155 12.31 -7.31 -15.26
CA SER A 155 12.34 -6.26 -16.29
C SER A 155 10.96 -6.11 -16.94
N ARG A 156 10.29 -7.22 -17.24
CA ARG A 156 8.92 -7.21 -17.77
C ARG A 156 7.92 -6.59 -16.80
N ALA A 157 7.96 -6.98 -15.52
CA ALA A 157 7.09 -6.41 -14.50
C ALA A 157 7.27 -4.88 -14.36
N LEU A 158 8.51 -4.42 -14.46
CA LEU A 158 8.85 -3.00 -14.42
C LEU A 158 8.35 -2.24 -15.67
N ASP A 159 8.42 -2.83 -16.86
CA ASP A 159 7.83 -2.25 -18.07
C ASP A 159 6.30 -2.09 -17.92
N VAL A 160 5.62 -3.12 -17.39
CA VAL A 160 4.18 -3.09 -17.09
C VAL A 160 3.87 -1.99 -16.06
N ALA A 161 4.67 -1.88 -14.99
CA ALA A 161 4.50 -0.84 -13.98
C ALA A 161 4.55 0.57 -14.58
N ARG A 162 5.56 0.85 -15.42
CA ARG A 162 5.72 2.16 -16.07
C ARG A 162 4.55 2.50 -16.98
N ARG A 163 4.07 1.53 -17.77
CA ARG A 163 2.90 1.71 -18.64
C ARG A 163 1.64 2.06 -17.83
N LEU A 164 1.35 1.30 -16.76
CA LEU A 164 0.19 1.55 -15.91
C LEU A 164 0.20 2.93 -15.25
N LEU A 165 1.37 3.42 -14.82
CA LEU A 165 1.48 4.77 -14.24
C LEU A 165 1.29 5.85 -15.30
N ALA A 166 1.88 5.69 -16.49
CA ALA A 166 1.67 6.62 -17.60
C ALA A 166 0.20 6.70 -18.02
N ASP A 167 -0.49 5.55 -18.11
CA ASP A 167 -1.92 5.49 -18.43
C ASP A 167 -2.75 6.19 -17.35
N ALA A 168 -2.45 5.96 -16.06
CA ALA A 168 -3.15 6.61 -14.96
C ALA A 168 -2.93 8.14 -14.94
N ASP A 169 -1.71 8.60 -15.20
CA ASP A 169 -1.39 10.02 -15.28
C ASP A 169 -2.10 10.68 -16.47
N ALA A 170 -2.16 10.01 -17.62
CA ALA A 170 -2.91 10.50 -18.79
C ALA A 170 -4.41 10.66 -18.50
N HIS A 171 -5.02 9.70 -17.79
CA HIS A 171 -6.43 9.80 -17.38
C HIS A 171 -6.65 10.92 -16.35
N ALA A 172 -5.69 11.18 -15.46
CA ALA A 172 -5.79 12.26 -14.48
C ALA A 172 -5.69 13.66 -15.11
N HIS A 173 -4.96 13.80 -16.23
CA HIS A 173 -4.74 15.06 -16.94
C HIS A 173 -5.69 15.29 -18.12
N ALA A 174 -6.64 14.37 -18.37
CA ALA A 174 -7.64 14.54 -19.42
C ALA A 174 -8.59 15.72 -19.07
N PRO A 175 -8.95 16.58 -20.04
CA PRO A 175 -9.87 17.68 -19.80
C PRO A 175 -11.22 17.14 -19.32
N ARG A 176 -11.68 17.62 -18.15
CA ARG A 176 -13.01 17.26 -17.63
C ARG A 176 -14.07 17.69 -18.65
N PRO A 177 -15.01 16.82 -19.04
CA PRO A 177 -16.09 17.22 -19.92
C PRO A 177 -16.86 18.38 -19.28
N PRO A 178 -17.30 19.37 -20.07
CA PRO A 178 -18.08 20.48 -19.55
C PRO A 178 -19.30 19.93 -18.81
N ARG A 179 -19.52 20.40 -17.57
CA ARG A 179 -20.74 20.07 -16.82
C ARG A 179 -21.91 20.63 -17.62
N GLY A 180 -22.66 19.78 -18.30
CA GLY A 180 -23.92 20.15 -18.94
C GLY A 180 -24.83 20.74 -17.86
N ASN A 181 -25.30 21.97 -18.09
CA ASN A 181 -26.28 22.60 -17.22
C ASN A 181 -27.52 21.68 -17.16
N PRO A 182 -28.09 21.41 -15.98
CA PRO A 182 -29.37 20.72 -15.91
C PRO A 182 -30.40 21.59 -16.67
N ALA A 183 -31.04 21.00 -17.67
CA ALA A 183 -32.11 21.65 -18.41
C ALA A 183 -33.21 22.07 -17.42
N GLU A 184 -33.49 23.37 -17.37
CA GLU A 184 -34.65 23.90 -16.65
C GLU A 184 -35.91 23.26 -17.25
N PRO A 185 -36.83 22.73 -16.42
CA PRO A 185 -38.11 22.27 -16.92
C PRO A 185 -38.89 23.50 -17.38
N GLY A 186 -39.22 23.55 -18.68
CA GLY A 186 -40.03 24.62 -19.25
C GLY A 186 -41.41 24.65 -18.62
N ASP A 187 -41.78 25.79 -18.04
CA ASP A 187 -43.14 26.11 -17.65
C ASP A 187 -44.02 26.15 -18.91
N GLY A 188 -44.89 25.15 -19.04
CA GLY A 188 -45.97 25.11 -20.02
C GLY A 188 -47.14 25.98 -19.55
N GLN A 189 -47.61 26.82 -20.47
CA GLN A 189 -48.84 27.62 -20.38
C GLN A 189 -50.10 26.75 -20.23
#